data_AF-A0A8T3RGR5-F1
#
_entry.id   AF-A0A8T3RGR5-F1
#
_cell.length_a   1.000
_cell.length_b   1.000
_cell.length_c   1.000
_cell.angle_alpha   90.00
_cell.angle_beta   90.00
_cell.angle_gamma   90.00
#
_symmetry.space_group_name_H-M   'P 1'
#
loop_
_entity.id
_entity.type
_entity.pdbx_description
1 polymer ?
#
loop_
_entity_poly.entity_id
_entity_poly.type
_entity_poly.pdbx_seq_one_letter_code
_entity_poly.pdbx_strand_id
1 'polypeptide(L)'
;IRQLAQDRGIAIWVLHLLTPRGAKNHRKAERQYKRLSEYPGIGDLYYGVGMGKVEDFGRVLQSLADQLAEQVGKVAKGDAALPPEHESEGQGDLVALKEKVAKLGYALQMRYLRKVRGERPPAVFDAWLVDRDFKDPKRSSIEVRVLMSRDQLSDLRNGLQQALDLAEEGVLSPRNFINELKSMAARLSRDPKTVGEGAGLTLAELGYLNEYVEDLPYVSEVTGLSLADWEEWPAERQVDFVSRLESKISYYQALHDHTDLWVSLDGGPVSGESVFPVLLDMLP
;
A
#
# COMPACT_ATOMS: atom_id res chain seq x y z
N ILE A 1 -3.26 -1.93 38.79
CA ILE A 1 -3.50 -3.03 37.84
C ILE A 1 -2.95 -2.69 36.46
N ARG A 2 -3.48 -1.69 35.74
CA ARG A 2 -2.95 -1.29 34.42
C ARG A 2 -1.43 -1.09 34.39
N GLN A 3 -0.89 -0.28 35.30
CA GLN A 3 0.56 -0.03 35.36
C GLN A 3 1.35 -1.33 35.54
N LEU A 4 0.94 -2.17 36.49
CA LEU A 4 1.58 -3.46 36.74
C LEU A 4 1.53 -4.40 35.52
N ALA A 5 0.46 -4.37 34.74
CA ALA A 5 0.36 -5.11 33.49
C ALA A 5 1.33 -4.56 32.44
N GLN A 6 1.36 -3.24 32.26
CA GLN A 6 2.27 -2.56 31.33
C GLN A 6 3.75 -2.81 31.67
N ASP A 7 4.12 -2.76 32.95
CA ASP A 7 5.50 -3.02 33.40
C ASP A 7 5.94 -4.47 33.09
N ARG A 8 4.99 -5.41 33.02
CA ARG A 8 5.21 -6.80 32.60
C ARG A 8 4.96 -7.04 31.11
N GLY A 9 4.68 -5.98 30.37
CA GLY A 9 4.38 -6.05 28.95
C GLY A 9 3.07 -6.76 28.59
N ILE A 10 2.12 -6.80 29.51
CA ILE A 10 0.79 -7.38 29.35
C ILE A 10 -0.18 -6.27 28.93
N ALA A 11 -0.90 -6.48 27.84
CA ALA A 11 -2.04 -5.65 27.46
C ALA A 11 -3.33 -6.25 28.02
N ILE A 12 -4.23 -5.41 28.53
CA ILE A 12 -5.51 -5.83 29.08
C ILE A 12 -6.59 -5.42 28.08
N TRP A 13 -7.40 -6.38 27.67
CA TRP A 13 -8.58 -6.14 26.85
C TRP A 13 -9.84 -6.47 27.66
N VAL A 14 -10.87 -5.64 27.50
CA VAL A 14 -12.16 -5.83 28.18
C VAL A 14 -13.30 -6.00 27.18
N LEU A 15 -13.95 -7.16 27.27
CA LEU A 15 -15.25 -7.44 26.68
C LEU A 15 -16.34 -7.25 27.75
N HIS A 16 -17.16 -6.22 27.61
CA HIS A 16 -18.16 -5.85 28.61
C HIS A 16 -19.57 -6.27 28.16
N LEU A 17 -20.12 -7.27 28.83
CA LEU A 17 -21.50 -7.73 28.59
C LEU A 17 -22.51 -6.72 29.16
N LEU A 18 -23.19 -5.98 28.28
CA LEU A 18 -24.18 -4.96 28.65
C LEU A 18 -25.55 -5.59 28.95
N THR A 19 -25.60 -6.45 29.95
CA THR A 19 -26.84 -7.16 30.33
C THR A 19 -27.91 -6.21 30.90
N PRO A 20 -29.20 -6.48 30.72
CA PRO A 20 -30.27 -5.63 31.28
C PRO A 20 -30.18 -5.43 32.81
N ARG A 21 -29.72 -6.47 33.54
CA ARG A 21 -29.53 -6.41 35.01
C ARG A 21 -28.47 -5.39 35.43
N GLY A 22 -27.47 -5.15 34.59
CA GLY A 22 -26.37 -4.23 34.84
C GLY A 22 -26.64 -2.78 34.45
N ALA A 23 -27.80 -2.46 33.88
CA ALA A 23 -28.09 -1.18 33.22
C ALA A 23 -27.73 0.07 34.06
N LYS A 24 -27.99 0.02 35.38
CA LYS A 24 -27.68 1.13 36.30
C LYS A 24 -26.18 1.42 36.43
N ASN A 25 -25.33 0.42 36.16
CA ASN A 25 -23.89 0.46 36.39
C ASN A 25 -23.07 0.55 35.09
N HIS A 26 -23.64 0.25 33.92
CA HIS A 26 -22.92 0.19 32.65
C HIS A 26 -22.02 1.41 32.41
N ARG A 27 -22.58 2.62 32.59
CA ARG A 27 -21.85 3.87 32.36
C ARG A 27 -20.64 4.04 33.28
N LYS A 28 -20.73 3.56 34.53
CA LYS A 28 -19.62 3.62 35.49
C LYS A 28 -18.56 2.56 35.15
N ALA A 29 -19.01 1.34 34.87
CA ALA A 29 -18.16 0.21 34.51
C ALA A 29 -17.38 0.49 33.23
N GLU A 30 -18.03 1.00 32.18
CA GLU A 30 -17.39 1.38 30.92
C GLU A 30 -16.21 2.34 31.13
N ARG A 31 -16.39 3.42 31.90
CA ARG A 31 -15.29 4.36 32.18
C ARG A 31 -14.12 3.71 32.90
N GLN A 32 -14.40 2.78 33.82
CA GLN A 32 -13.36 2.06 34.55
C GLN A 32 -12.63 1.07 33.65
N TYR A 33 -13.38 0.38 32.79
CA TYR A 33 -12.83 -0.60 31.85
C TYR A 33 -12.00 0.05 30.76
N LYS A 34 -12.48 1.13 30.12
CA LYS A 34 -11.68 1.92 29.18
C LYS A 34 -10.36 2.38 29.79
N ARG A 35 -10.40 2.90 31.03
CA ARG A 35 -9.18 3.30 31.73
C ARG A 35 -8.25 2.13 32.02
N LEU A 36 -8.79 0.95 32.36
CA LEU A 36 -8.01 -0.25 32.66
C LEU A 36 -7.33 -0.82 31.41
N SER A 37 -8.01 -0.78 30.26
CA SER A 37 -7.55 -1.33 28.98
C SER A 37 -6.81 -0.34 28.08
N GLU A 38 -6.62 0.90 28.55
CA GLU A 38 -5.81 1.92 27.88
C GLU A 38 -4.36 1.43 27.66
N TYR A 39 -3.92 1.44 26.40
CA TYR A 39 -2.55 1.14 26.00
C TYR A 39 -1.88 2.37 25.35
N PRO A 40 -0.66 2.77 25.78
CA PRO A 40 0.01 3.95 25.25
C PRO A 40 0.18 3.90 23.72
N GLY A 41 -0.23 4.98 23.04
CA GLY A 41 -0.14 5.10 21.57
C GLY A 41 -1.22 4.35 20.77
N ILE A 42 -2.09 3.57 21.42
CA ILE A 42 -3.16 2.80 20.77
C ILE A 42 -4.55 3.22 21.26
N GLY A 43 -4.67 3.55 22.55
CA GLY A 43 -5.93 3.89 23.20
C GLY A 43 -6.53 2.72 23.98
N ASP A 44 -7.83 2.81 24.30
CA ASP A 44 -8.55 1.80 25.06
C ASP A 44 -8.92 0.56 24.24
N LEU A 45 -8.62 -0.62 24.79
CA LEU A 45 -9.06 -1.90 24.25
C LEU A 45 -10.35 -2.29 25.00
N TYR A 46 -11.46 -1.65 24.67
CA TYR A 46 -12.77 -1.93 25.28
C TYR A 46 -13.81 -2.17 24.20
N TYR A 47 -14.69 -3.14 24.42
CA TYR A 47 -15.85 -3.35 23.57
C TYR A 47 -17.07 -3.76 24.39
N GLY A 48 -18.18 -3.05 24.15
CA GLY A 48 -19.46 -3.33 24.78
C GLY A 48 -20.29 -4.29 23.94
N VAL A 49 -20.58 -5.48 24.47
CA VAL A 49 -21.45 -6.45 23.81
C VAL A 49 -22.90 -6.11 24.13
N GLY A 50 -23.66 -5.71 23.11
CA GLY A 50 -25.05 -5.27 23.21
C GLY A 50 -25.95 -6.33 23.85
N MET A 51 -26.78 -5.90 24.80
CA MET A 51 -27.73 -6.73 25.56
C MET A 51 -27.13 -7.95 26.29
N GLY A 52 -25.80 -8.09 26.33
CA GLY A 52 -25.13 -9.27 26.88
C GLY A 52 -25.43 -10.56 26.11
N LYS A 53 -25.69 -10.47 24.80
CA LYS A 53 -25.89 -11.64 23.93
C LYS A 53 -24.62 -12.48 23.86
N VAL A 54 -24.74 -13.76 24.22
CA VAL A 54 -23.59 -14.69 24.29
C VAL A 54 -23.06 -14.99 22.88
N GLU A 55 -23.96 -15.01 21.90
CA GLU A 55 -23.64 -15.21 20.49
C GLU A 55 -22.78 -14.06 19.96
N ASP A 56 -23.12 -12.82 20.31
CA ASP A 56 -22.36 -11.64 19.92
C ASP A 56 -20.98 -11.62 20.59
N PHE A 57 -20.92 -11.98 21.88
CA PHE A 57 -19.65 -12.17 22.59
C PHE A 57 -18.77 -13.22 21.91
N GLY A 58 -19.35 -14.37 21.56
CA GLY A 58 -18.64 -15.46 20.88
C GLY A 58 -18.07 -15.00 19.54
N ARG A 59 -18.87 -14.29 18.72
CA ARG A 59 -18.42 -13.75 17.43
C ARG A 59 -17.26 -12.77 17.58
N VAL A 60 -17.34 -11.86 18.54
CA VAL A 60 -16.28 -10.86 18.79
C VAL A 60 -15.01 -11.54 19.28
N LEU A 61 -15.12 -12.48 20.23
CA LEU A 61 -13.98 -13.22 20.76
C LEU A 61 -13.30 -14.06 19.68
N GLN A 62 -14.09 -14.79 18.89
CA GLN A 62 -13.58 -15.63 17.79
C GLN A 62 -12.83 -14.77 16.78
N SER A 63 -13.44 -13.67 16.34
CA SER A 63 -12.82 -12.79 15.34
C SER A 63 -11.48 -12.22 15.78
N LEU A 64 -11.28 -12.00 17.08
CA LEU A 64 -10.05 -11.44 17.62
C LEU A 64 -9.01 -12.51 17.94
N ALA A 65 -9.46 -13.71 18.32
CA ALA A 65 -8.59 -14.88 18.40
C ALA A 65 -8.02 -15.25 17.02
N ASP A 66 -8.85 -15.25 15.98
CA ASP A 66 -8.45 -15.54 14.60
C ASP A 66 -7.40 -14.53 14.11
N GLN A 67 -7.64 -13.24 14.35
CA GLN A 67 -6.69 -12.18 13.98
C GLN A 67 -5.33 -12.34 14.67
N LEU A 68 -5.32 -12.64 15.97
CA LEU A 68 -4.07 -12.89 16.71
C LEU A 68 -3.35 -14.15 16.21
N ALA A 69 -4.10 -15.22 15.93
CA ALA A 69 -3.53 -16.46 15.39
C ALA A 69 -2.92 -16.24 14.00
N GLU A 70 -3.58 -15.46 13.14
CA GLU A 70 -3.08 -15.09 11.83
C GLU A 70 -1.77 -14.29 11.93
N GLN A 71 -1.74 -13.29 12.82
CA GLN A 71 -0.54 -12.48 13.05
C GLN A 71 0.64 -13.34 13.51
N VAL A 72 0.43 -14.23 14.49
CA VAL A 72 1.48 -15.15 14.96
C VAL A 72 1.89 -16.12 13.84
N GLY A 73 0.93 -16.58 13.04
CA GLY A 73 1.15 -17.48 11.91
C GLY A 73 2.04 -16.87 10.81
N LYS A 74 1.81 -15.61 10.42
CA LYS A 74 2.65 -14.88 9.46
C LYS A 74 4.10 -14.79 9.94
N VAL A 75 4.31 -14.45 11.21
CA VAL A 75 5.65 -14.39 11.81
C VAL A 75 6.34 -15.76 11.84
N ALA A 76 5.60 -16.82 12.16
CA ALA A 76 6.14 -18.18 12.19
C ALA A 76 6.60 -18.66 10.79
N LYS A 77 6.01 -18.14 9.72
CA LYS A 77 6.40 -18.42 8.33
C LYS A 77 7.61 -17.63 7.86
N GLY A 78 8.10 -16.68 8.67
CA GLY A 78 9.22 -15.81 8.30
C GLY A 78 8.81 -14.59 7.48
N ASP A 79 7.50 -14.34 7.31
CA ASP A 79 7.02 -13.15 6.63
C ASP A 79 7.45 -11.89 7.40
N ALA A 80 7.90 -10.88 6.67
CA ALA A 80 8.23 -9.58 7.26
C ALA A 80 6.97 -9.01 7.94
N ALA A 81 7.12 -8.53 9.17
CA ALA A 81 6.02 -7.82 9.82
C ALA A 81 5.85 -6.46 9.18
N LEU A 82 4.88 -6.40 8.27
CA LEU A 82 4.36 -5.15 7.78
C LEU A 82 3.54 -4.49 8.90
N PRO A 83 3.61 -3.15 9.02
CA PRO A 83 2.65 -2.40 9.82
C PRO A 83 1.23 -2.79 9.40
N PRO A 84 0.28 -2.91 10.34
CA PRO A 84 -1.10 -3.19 9.98
C PRO A 84 -1.61 -2.04 9.11
N GLU A 85 -2.10 -2.37 7.91
CA GLU A 85 -2.75 -1.41 7.03
C GLU A 85 -3.99 -0.83 7.71
N HIS A 86 -4.28 0.42 7.38
CA HIS A 86 -5.54 1.04 7.78
C HIS A 86 -6.66 0.48 6.89
N GLU A 87 -7.38 -0.53 7.38
CA GLU A 87 -8.65 -0.94 6.78
C GLU A 87 -9.63 0.25 6.84
N SER A 88 -9.68 1.03 5.76
CA SER A 88 -10.51 2.24 5.66
C SER A 88 -11.99 1.91 5.37
N GLU A 89 -12.30 0.62 5.20
CA GLU A 89 -13.62 0.13 4.83
C GLU A 89 -14.30 -0.58 6.00
N GLY A 90 -14.96 0.20 6.86
CA GLY A 90 -15.84 -0.35 7.88
C GLY A 90 -16.18 0.64 8.99
N GLN A 91 -17.46 1.02 9.10
CA GLN A 91 -17.93 1.78 10.26
C GLN A 91 -18.42 0.82 11.35
N GLY A 92 -17.82 0.89 12.53
CA GLY A 92 -18.34 0.22 13.72
C GLY A 92 -17.31 -0.04 14.82
N ASP A 93 -17.78 -0.16 16.07
CA ASP A 93 -16.93 -0.37 17.25
C ASP A 93 -16.04 -1.62 17.17
N LEU A 94 -16.48 -2.65 16.43
CA LEU A 94 -15.71 -3.89 16.27
C LEU A 94 -14.54 -3.71 15.29
N VAL A 95 -14.74 -2.96 14.21
CA VAL A 95 -13.67 -2.64 13.24
C VAL A 95 -12.60 -1.79 13.93
N ALA A 96 -13.01 -0.74 14.64
CA ALA A 96 -12.09 0.09 15.44
C ALA A 96 -11.33 -0.73 16.49
N LEU A 97 -11.97 -1.72 17.13
CA LEU A 97 -11.28 -2.62 18.05
C LEU A 97 -10.26 -3.52 17.34
N LYS A 98 -10.62 -4.10 16.18
CA LYS A 98 -9.71 -4.92 15.37
C LYS A 98 -8.47 -4.16 14.95
N GLU A 99 -8.61 -2.91 14.52
CA GLU A 99 -7.47 -2.05 14.18
C GLU A 99 -6.55 -1.82 15.38
N LYS A 100 -7.12 -1.50 16.55
CA LYS A 100 -6.35 -1.32 17.78
C LYS A 100 -5.62 -2.61 18.19
N VAL A 101 -6.27 -3.76 18.05
CA VAL A 101 -5.67 -5.07 18.31
C VAL A 101 -4.56 -5.38 17.30
N ALA A 102 -4.75 -5.00 16.03
CA ALA A 102 -3.74 -5.14 15.00
C ALA A 102 -2.45 -4.38 15.37
N LYS A 103 -2.62 -3.10 15.72
CA LYS A 103 -1.53 -2.20 16.19
C LYS A 103 -0.85 -2.75 17.43
N LEU A 104 -1.61 -3.32 18.36
CA LEU A 104 -1.06 -3.93 19.57
C LEU A 104 -0.20 -5.16 19.23
N GLY A 105 -0.70 -6.06 18.39
CA GLY A 105 0.03 -7.26 17.95
C GLY A 105 1.36 -6.89 17.31
N TYR A 106 1.34 -5.92 16.39
CA TYR A 106 2.54 -5.37 15.76
C TYR A 106 3.52 -4.78 16.79
N ALA A 107 3.05 -3.95 17.73
CA ALA A 107 3.89 -3.36 18.77
C ALA A 107 4.53 -4.42 19.69
N LEU A 108 3.79 -5.48 20.05
CA LEU A 108 4.31 -6.60 20.82
C LEU A 108 5.39 -7.37 20.07
N GLN A 109 5.19 -7.58 18.76
CA GLN A 109 6.20 -8.20 17.91
C GLN A 109 7.46 -7.35 17.81
N MET A 110 7.36 -6.05 17.55
CA MET A 110 8.52 -5.16 17.50
C MET A 110 9.31 -5.19 18.80
N ARG A 111 8.60 -5.24 19.95
CA ARG A 111 9.23 -5.39 21.25
C ARG A 111 9.92 -6.75 21.42
N TYR A 112 9.33 -7.84 20.92
CA TYR A 112 9.93 -9.17 20.93
C TYR A 112 11.19 -9.22 20.06
N LEU A 113 11.12 -8.74 18.82
CA LEU A 113 12.27 -8.66 17.91
C LEU A 113 13.41 -7.84 18.51
N ARG A 114 13.11 -6.69 19.11
CA ARG A 114 14.09 -5.91 19.87
C ARG A 114 14.75 -6.70 20.98
N LYS A 115 13.98 -7.52 21.72
CA LYS A 115 14.50 -8.34 22.82
C LYS A 115 15.39 -9.49 22.32
N VAL A 116 15.03 -10.12 21.20
CA VAL A 116 15.72 -11.31 20.67
C VAL A 116 16.92 -10.94 19.81
N ARG A 117 16.79 -9.96 18.91
CA ARG A 117 17.81 -9.56 17.95
C ARG A 117 18.65 -8.35 18.39
N GLY A 118 18.22 -7.61 19.41
CA GLY A 118 18.89 -6.39 19.87
C GLY A 118 18.73 -5.18 18.93
N GLU A 119 18.08 -5.36 17.79
CA GLU A 119 17.79 -4.32 16.82
C GLU A 119 16.78 -3.31 17.40
N ARG A 120 17.08 -2.01 17.25
CA ARG A 120 16.10 -0.96 17.59
C ARG A 120 15.08 -0.90 16.45
N PRO A 121 13.77 -0.88 16.75
CA PRO A 121 12.77 -0.55 15.73
C PRO A 121 13.17 0.78 15.06
N PRO A 122 13.06 0.89 13.73
CA PRO A 122 13.33 2.15 13.04
C PRO A 122 12.45 3.26 13.63
N ALA A 123 13.03 4.44 13.83
CA ALA A 123 12.28 5.59 14.32
C ALA A 123 11.40 6.10 13.18
N VAL A 124 10.10 5.83 13.27
CA VAL A 124 9.09 6.43 12.38
C VAL A 124 8.65 7.75 13.03
N PHE A 125 8.69 8.84 12.28
CA PHE A 125 8.19 10.13 12.73
C PHE A 125 7.30 10.73 11.64
N ASP A 126 6.22 11.38 12.08
CA ASP A 126 5.39 12.20 11.21
C ASP A 126 5.91 13.63 11.28
N ALA A 127 6.26 14.20 10.13
CA ALA A 127 6.68 15.58 10.02
C ALA A 127 5.96 16.27 8.86
N TRP A 128 5.70 17.56 9.03
CA TRP A 128 5.22 18.43 7.98
C TRP A 128 6.39 19.23 7.44
N LEU A 129 6.61 19.18 6.13
CA LEU A 129 7.63 19.96 5.46
C LEU A 129 6.98 20.80 4.35
N VAL A 130 7.46 22.03 4.18
CA VAL A 130 7.03 22.89 3.08
C VAL A 130 7.87 22.52 1.87
N ASP A 131 7.22 22.00 0.82
CA ASP A 131 7.90 21.55 -0.40
C ASP A 131 8.51 22.69 -1.23
N ARG A 132 8.12 23.95 -0.97
CA ARG A 132 8.55 25.10 -1.79
C ARG A 132 9.47 26.05 -1.06
N ASP A 133 10.43 26.61 -1.81
CA ASP A 133 11.30 27.67 -1.31
C ASP A 133 10.47 28.92 -0.95
N PHE A 134 10.73 29.48 0.24
CA PHE A 134 9.97 30.62 0.76
C PHE A 134 10.19 31.92 -0.02
N LYS A 135 11.34 32.09 -0.69
CA LYS A 135 11.69 33.27 -1.47
C LYS A 135 11.31 33.11 -2.94
N ASP A 136 11.38 31.89 -3.46
CA ASP A 136 10.96 31.54 -4.82
C ASP A 136 10.06 30.30 -4.80
N PRO A 137 8.73 30.47 -4.65
CA PRO A 137 7.78 29.36 -4.58
C PRO A 137 7.74 28.46 -5.82
N LYS A 138 8.38 28.85 -6.93
CA LYS A 138 8.49 28.00 -8.12
C LYS A 138 9.53 26.89 -7.94
N ARG A 139 10.45 27.02 -7.00
CA ARG A 139 11.50 26.02 -6.73
C ARG A 139 11.00 24.98 -5.73
N SER A 140 11.11 23.71 -6.12
CA SER A 140 10.98 22.60 -5.18
C SER A 140 12.21 22.55 -4.27
N SER A 141 11.97 22.30 -2.99
CA SER A 141 13.00 22.10 -1.97
C SER A 141 13.15 20.62 -1.58
N ILE A 142 12.28 19.75 -2.11
CA ILE A 142 12.30 18.31 -1.89
C ILE A 142 12.46 17.60 -3.23
N GLU A 143 13.13 16.46 -3.19
CA GLU A 143 13.19 15.49 -4.27
C GLU A 143 12.52 14.21 -3.79
N VAL A 144 11.39 13.85 -4.42
CA VAL A 144 10.64 12.63 -4.08
C VAL A 144 11.19 11.47 -4.89
N ARG A 145 11.50 10.37 -4.19
CA ARG A 145 12.02 9.15 -4.80
C ARG A 145 11.21 7.95 -4.33
N VAL A 146 10.97 7.02 -5.25
CA VAL A 146 10.33 5.74 -4.99
C VAL A 146 11.42 4.67 -4.90
N LEU A 147 11.40 3.92 -3.80
CA LEU A 147 12.31 2.81 -3.60
C LEU A 147 11.81 1.61 -4.40
N MET A 148 12.59 1.15 -5.36
CA MET A 148 12.22 0.03 -6.24
C MET A 148 13.27 -1.06 -6.20
N SER A 149 12.85 -2.32 -6.32
CA SER A 149 13.75 -3.44 -6.54
C SER A 149 14.23 -3.50 -7.99
N ARG A 150 15.32 -4.23 -8.22
CA ARG A 150 15.89 -4.41 -9.55
C ARG A 150 14.94 -5.19 -10.46
N ASP A 151 14.22 -6.16 -9.91
CA ASP A 151 13.18 -6.92 -10.64
C ASP A 151 12.01 -6.03 -11.00
N GLN A 152 11.52 -5.20 -10.08
CA GLN A 152 10.46 -4.21 -10.37
C GLN A 152 10.88 -3.25 -11.50
N LEU A 153 12.12 -2.75 -11.49
CA LEU A 153 12.61 -1.89 -12.55
C LEU A 153 12.69 -2.62 -13.91
N SER A 154 13.09 -3.89 -13.92
CA SER A 154 13.10 -4.72 -15.12
C SER A 154 11.70 -4.94 -15.69
N ASP A 155 10.73 -5.25 -14.83
CA ASP A 155 9.33 -5.42 -15.23
C ASP A 155 8.77 -4.13 -15.82
N LEU A 156 9.02 -2.99 -15.17
CA LEU A 156 8.59 -1.68 -15.64
C LEU A 156 9.17 -1.34 -17.02
N ARG A 157 10.47 -1.59 -17.22
CA ARG A 157 11.13 -1.41 -18.51
C ARG A 157 10.48 -2.30 -19.58
N ASN A 158 10.21 -3.56 -19.28
CA ASN A 158 9.60 -4.49 -20.23
C ASN A 158 8.16 -4.07 -20.58
N GLY A 159 7.40 -3.53 -19.62
CA GLY A 159 6.09 -2.93 -19.85
C GLY A 159 6.16 -1.69 -20.74
N LEU A 160 7.09 -0.77 -20.46
CA LEU A 160 7.31 0.40 -21.30
C LEU A 160 7.79 0.05 -22.71
N GLN A 161 8.62 -0.99 -22.88
CA GLN A 161 9.08 -1.42 -24.20
C GLN A 161 7.89 -1.90 -25.05
N GLN A 162 6.99 -2.69 -24.46
CA GLN A 162 5.77 -3.11 -25.17
C GLN A 162 4.89 -1.92 -25.54
N ALA A 163 4.76 -0.93 -24.64
CA ALA A 163 4.02 0.29 -24.93
C ALA A 163 4.69 1.13 -26.04
N LEU A 164 6.03 1.17 -26.08
CA LEU A 164 6.80 1.83 -27.13
C LEU A 164 6.59 1.16 -28.48
N ASP A 165 6.78 -0.16 -28.57
CA ASP A 165 6.60 -0.93 -29.81
C ASP A 165 5.20 -0.67 -30.40
N LEU A 166 4.20 -0.67 -29.52
CA LEU A 166 2.81 -0.40 -29.83
C LEU A 166 2.56 1.06 -30.29
N ALA A 167 3.19 2.03 -29.63
CA ALA A 167 3.08 3.44 -29.99
C ALA A 167 3.76 3.73 -31.34
N GLU A 168 4.91 3.11 -31.63
CA GLU A 168 5.60 3.21 -32.91
C GLU A 168 4.73 2.68 -34.06
N GLU A 169 4.09 1.53 -33.86
CA GLU A 169 3.09 0.99 -34.79
C GLU A 169 1.89 1.95 -34.95
N GLY A 170 1.44 2.56 -33.85
CA GLY A 170 0.38 3.57 -33.84
C GLY A 170 0.72 4.82 -34.65
N VAL A 171 1.97 5.31 -34.61
CA VAL A 171 2.43 6.44 -35.43
C VAL A 171 2.48 6.04 -36.91
N LEU A 172 2.93 4.82 -37.22
CA LEU A 172 3.07 4.34 -38.60
C LEU A 172 1.73 3.94 -39.25
N SER A 173 0.78 3.41 -38.48
CA SER A 173 -0.51 2.90 -38.97
C SER A 173 -1.61 3.01 -37.89
N PRO A 174 -2.12 4.22 -37.62
CA PRO A 174 -3.06 4.48 -36.52
C PRO A 174 -4.29 3.55 -36.53
N ARG A 175 -4.86 3.30 -37.71
CA ARG A 175 -6.08 2.48 -37.86
C ARG A 175 -5.89 0.99 -37.53
N ASN A 176 -4.71 0.43 -37.78
CA ASN A 176 -4.45 -0.99 -37.54
C ASN A 176 -4.18 -1.23 -36.06
N PHE A 177 -3.37 -0.37 -35.45
CA PHE A 177 -3.06 -0.35 -34.03
C PHE A 177 -4.32 -0.41 -33.14
N ILE A 178 -5.29 0.49 -33.39
CA ILE A 178 -6.54 0.56 -32.62
C ILE A 178 -7.36 -0.74 -32.73
N ASN A 179 -7.38 -1.37 -33.91
CA ASN A 179 -8.12 -2.61 -34.12
C ASN A 179 -7.49 -3.79 -33.38
N GLU A 180 -6.16 -3.86 -33.34
CA GLU A 180 -5.42 -4.88 -32.60
C GLU A 180 -5.58 -4.68 -31.08
N LEU A 181 -5.47 -3.44 -30.59
CA LEU A 181 -5.68 -3.10 -29.18
C LEU A 181 -7.10 -3.44 -28.70
N LYS A 182 -8.12 -3.05 -29.47
CA LYS A 182 -9.53 -3.41 -29.21
C LYS A 182 -9.73 -4.92 -29.19
N SER A 183 -9.02 -5.66 -30.04
CA SER A 183 -9.11 -7.13 -30.08
C SER A 183 -8.42 -7.80 -28.89
N MET A 184 -7.34 -7.22 -28.34
CA MET A 184 -6.65 -7.71 -27.14
C MET A 184 -7.44 -7.38 -25.88
N ALA A 185 -7.95 -6.15 -25.75
CA ALA A 185 -8.83 -5.73 -24.67
C ALA A 185 -10.08 -6.63 -24.56
N ALA A 186 -10.70 -6.96 -25.70
CA ALA A 186 -11.84 -7.87 -25.75
C ALA A 186 -11.52 -9.30 -25.27
N ARG A 187 -10.25 -9.72 -25.30
CA ARG A 187 -9.80 -11.03 -24.80
C ARG A 187 -9.44 -11.00 -23.31
N LEU A 188 -8.97 -9.86 -22.81
CA LEU A 188 -8.59 -9.64 -21.40
C LEU A 188 -9.81 -9.31 -20.51
N SER A 189 -10.87 -8.76 -21.08
CA SER A 189 -12.10 -8.42 -20.35
C SER A 189 -12.83 -9.67 -19.86
N ARG A 190 -12.52 -10.11 -18.64
CA ARG A 190 -13.27 -11.14 -17.90
C ARG A 190 -14.62 -10.64 -17.39
N ASP A 191 -14.87 -9.34 -17.41
CA ASP A 191 -16.14 -8.73 -17.02
C ASP A 191 -16.88 -8.16 -18.25
N PRO A 192 -18.10 -8.62 -18.57
CA PRO A 192 -18.91 -8.06 -19.66
C PRO A 192 -19.41 -6.63 -19.40
N LYS A 193 -19.28 -6.09 -18.17
CA LYS A 193 -19.76 -4.75 -17.82
C LYS A 193 -18.81 -3.62 -18.18
N THR A 194 -17.52 -3.88 -18.37
CA THR A 194 -16.52 -2.89 -18.84
C THR A 194 -16.49 -2.78 -20.37
N VAL A 195 -17.09 -3.74 -21.08
CA VAL A 195 -17.14 -3.81 -22.56
C VAL A 195 -17.95 -2.66 -23.19
N GLY A 196 -18.79 -1.97 -22.42
CA GLY A 196 -19.55 -0.79 -22.88
C GLY A 196 -18.71 0.49 -23.02
N GLU A 197 -17.53 0.55 -22.41
CA GLU A 197 -16.66 1.73 -22.32
C GLU A 197 -15.28 1.46 -22.94
N GLY A 198 -15.24 0.77 -24.09
CA GLY A 198 -14.00 0.47 -24.83
C GLY A 198 -13.21 1.68 -25.36
N ALA A 199 -13.51 2.89 -24.90
CA ALA A 199 -12.81 4.15 -25.20
C ALA A 199 -11.99 4.67 -24.01
N GLY A 200 -12.09 4.08 -22.82
CA GLY A 200 -11.40 4.52 -21.60
C GLY A 200 -10.22 3.65 -21.16
N LEU A 201 -9.93 2.56 -21.87
CA LEU A 201 -8.87 1.63 -21.47
C LEU A 201 -7.51 2.31 -21.53
N THR A 202 -6.86 2.39 -20.37
CA THR A 202 -5.50 2.92 -20.24
C THR A 202 -4.47 1.85 -20.58
N LEU A 203 -3.25 2.28 -20.92
CA LEU A 203 -2.12 1.35 -21.11
C LEU A 203 -1.81 0.54 -19.83
N ALA A 204 -2.13 1.07 -18.65
CA ALA A 204 -2.03 0.35 -17.37
C ALA A 204 -3.05 -0.81 -17.30
N GLU A 205 -4.33 -0.52 -17.57
CA GLU A 205 -5.45 -1.48 -17.51
C GLU A 205 -5.36 -2.60 -18.55
N LEU A 206 -4.55 -2.41 -19.60
CA LEU A 206 -4.23 -3.45 -20.57
C LEU A 206 -3.22 -4.48 -20.04
N GLY A 207 -2.79 -4.35 -18.79
CA GLY A 207 -1.92 -5.28 -18.08
C GLY A 207 -0.43 -5.06 -18.35
N TYR A 208 -0.04 -3.90 -18.89
CA TYR A 208 1.36 -3.58 -19.19
C TYR A 208 2.08 -2.91 -18.01
N LEU A 209 1.35 -2.39 -17.01
CA LEU A 209 1.91 -1.84 -15.78
C LEU A 209 1.42 -2.68 -14.59
N ASN A 210 2.33 -2.97 -13.66
CA ASN A 210 2.02 -3.78 -12.49
C ASN A 210 1.23 -2.98 -11.43
N GLU A 211 0.44 -3.68 -10.61
CA GLU A 211 -0.38 -3.17 -9.49
C GLU A 211 0.35 -2.16 -8.59
N TYR A 212 1.66 -2.35 -8.35
CA TYR A 212 2.44 -1.43 -7.49
C TYR A 212 2.63 -0.03 -8.09
N VAL A 213 2.47 0.15 -9.40
CA VAL A 213 2.49 1.48 -10.05
C VAL A 213 1.11 2.13 -9.97
N GLU A 214 0.04 1.32 -9.97
CA GLU A 214 -1.35 1.79 -9.86
C GLU A 214 -1.66 2.32 -8.45
N ASP A 215 -1.05 1.74 -7.42
CA ASP A 215 -1.18 2.18 -6.02
C ASP A 215 -0.40 3.46 -5.68
N LEU A 216 0.39 3.99 -6.62
CA LEU A 216 1.08 5.25 -6.38
C LEU A 216 0.05 6.39 -6.31
N PRO A 217 0.17 7.32 -5.35
CA PRO A 217 -0.76 8.46 -5.20
C PRO A 217 -0.63 9.50 -6.34
N TYR A 218 0.12 9.18 -7.40
CA TYR A 218 0.36 10.04 -8.54
C TYR A 218 0.03 9.30 -9.83
N VAL A 219 -0.78 9.94 -10.69
CA VAL A 219 -1.12 9.41 -12.00
C VAL A 219 -0.04 9.85 -12.99
N SER A 220 0.74 8.88 -13.42
CA SER A 220 1.68 9.00 -14.51
C SER A 220 0.98 9.39 -15.83
N GLU A 221 1.65 10.13 -16.71
CA GLU A 221 1.12 10.43 -18.05
C GLU A 221 0.92 9.15 -18.88
N VAL A 222 1.79 8.15 -18.73
CA VAL A 222 1.67 6.85 -19.40
C VAL A 222 0.53 6.02 -18.81
N THR A 223 0.34 6.05 -17.48
CA THR A 223 -0.79 5.37 -16.83
C THR A 223 -2.14 5.99 -17.20
N GLY A 224 -2.19 7.30 -17.45
CA GLY A 224 -3.42 8.03 -17.76
C GLY A 224 -3.74 8.13 -19.25
N LEU A 225 -2.87 7.63 -20.14
CA LEU A 225 -3.07 7.76 -21.57
C LEU A 225 -4.20 6.83 -22.05
N SER A 226 -5.29 7.42 -22.52
CA SER A 226 -6.35 6.69 -23.21
C SER A 226 -6.12 6.65 -24.72
N LEU A 227 -6.76 5.70 -25.38
CA LEU A 227 -6.74 5.61 -26.84
C LEU A 227 -7.38 6.84 -27.51
N ALA A 228 -8.40 7.42 -26.88
CA ALA A 228 -9.07 8.63 -27.38
C ALA A 228 -8.11 9.83 -27.34
N ASP A 229 -7.33 9.99 -26.27
CA ASP A 229 -6.33 11.06 -26.18
C ASP A 229 -5.29 10.92 -27.29
N TRP A 230 -4.79 9.70 -27.54
CA TRP A 230 -3.81 9.44 -28.60
C TRP A 230 -4.34 9.80 -30.00
N GLU A 231 -5.59 9.47 -30.31
CA GLU A 231 -6.23 9.78 -31.59
C GLU A 231 -6.39 11.29 -31.82
N GLU A 232 -6.65 12.05 -30.76
CA GLU A 232 -6.80 13.51 -30.83
C GLU A 232 -5.46 14.26 -30.89
N TRP A 233 -4.35 13.60 -30.56
CA TRP A 233 -3.04 14.24 -30.53
C TRP A 233 -2.52 14.58 -31.93
N PRO A 234 -1.94 15.79 -32.11
CA PRO A 234 -1.13 16.08 -33.29
C PRO A 234 0.06 15.13 -33.41
N ALA A 235 0.51 14.84 -34.63
CA ALA A 235 1.65 13.96 -34.89
C ALA A 235 2.93 14.38 -34.14
N GLU A 236 3.18 15.68 -33.98
CA GLU A 236 4.29 16.21 -33.19
C GLU A 236 4.24 15.72 -31.73
N ARG A 237 3.06 15.76 -31.11
CA ARG A 237 2.86 15.30 -29.74
C ARG A 237 3.00 13.78 -29.59
N GLN A 238 2.58 13.01 -30.60
CA GLN A 238 2.77 11.56 -30.63
C GLN A 238 4.25 11.18 -30.71
N VAL A 239 5.05 11.87 -31.55
CA VAL A 239 6.50 11.67 -31.65
C VAL A 239 7.20 12.07 -30.34
N ASP A 240 6.83 13.20 -29.74
CA ASP A 240 7.38 13.63 -28.45
C ASP A 240 7.08 12.63 -27.32
N PHE A 241 5.91 11.99 -27.35
CA PHE A 241 5.58 10.92 -26.41
C PHE A 241 6.47 9.69 -26.61
N VAL A 242 6.62 9.22 -27.85
CA VAL A 242 7.48 8.09 -28.20
C VAL A 242 8.93 8.35 -27.76
N SER A 243 9.49 9.52 -28.07
CA SER A 243 10.86 9.87 -27.68
C SER A 243 11.07 9.91 -26.16
N ARG A 244 10.04 10.32 -25.39
CA ARG A 244 10.09 10.27 -23.93
C ARG A 244 10.04 8.84 -23.40
N LEU A 245 9.27 7.94 -24.00
CA LEU A 245 9.26 6.52 -23.65
C LEU A 245 10.65 5.89 -23.88
N GLU A 246 11.24 6.10 -25.05
CA GLU A 246 12.60 5.64 -25.37
C GLU A 246 13.63 6.13 -24.35
N SER A 247 13.53 7.42 -23.98
CA SER A 247 14.42 8.04 -23.00
C SER A 247 14.28 7.39 -21.60
N LYS A 248 13.05 7.11 -21.16
CA LYS A 248 12.80 6.42 -19.88
C LYS A 248 13.29 4.97 -19.90
N ILE A 249 13.03 4.23 -20.98
CA ILE A 249 13.52 2.85 -21.16
C ILE A 249 15.05 2.82 -21.11
N SER A 250 15.71 3.73 -21.83
CA SER A 250 17.18 3.85 -21.84
C SER A 250 17.72 4.17 -20.45
N TYR A 251 17.05 5.06 -19.71
CA TYR A 251 17.40 5.39 -18.33
C TYR A 251 17.29 4.17 -17.40
N TYR A 252 16.19 3.40 -17.48
CA TYR A 252 16.01 2.20 -16.67
C TYR A 252 17.03 1.11 -17.01
N GLN A 253 17.37 0.95 -18.29
CA GLN A 253 18.41 0.02 -18.70
C GLN A 253 19.78 0.41 -18.13
N ALA A 254 20.16 1.68 -18.26
CA ALA A 254 21.42 2.18 -17.69
C ALA A 254 21.47 1.94 -16.18
N LEU A 255 20.38 2.24 -15.46
CA LEU A 255 20.29 2.02 -14.02
C LEU A 255 20.37 0.54 -13.64
N HIS A 256 19.71 -0.33 -14.39
CA HIS A 256 19.74 -1.77 -14.17
C HIS A 256 21.14 -2.37 -14.39
N ASP A 257 21.88 -1.88 -15.38
CA ASP A 257 23.22 -2.38 -15.74
C ASP A 257 24.30 -1.94 -14.72
N HIS A 258 24.10 -0.80 -14.06
CA HIS A 258 24.97 -0.29 -12.99
C HIS A 258 24.71 -0.97 -11.64
N THR A 259 25.26 -2.18 -11.48
CA THR A 259 25.06 -3.03 -10.28
C THR A 259 25.61 -2.40 -8.99
N ASP A 260 26.56 -1.48 -9.10
CA ASP A 260 27.18 -0.76 -7.98
C ASP A 260 26.25 0.25 -7.29
N LEU A 261 25.17 0.66 -7.95
CA LEU A 261 24.17 1.58 -7.39
C LEU A 261 23.17 0.88 -6.46
N TRP A 262 23.03 -0.44 -6.58
CA TRP A 262 21.99 -1.21 -5.92
C TRP A 262 22.42 -1.63 -4.52
N VAL A 263 21.51 -1.48 -3.55
CA VAL A 263 21.75 -1.84 -2.16
C VAL A 263 20.97 -3.11 -1.81
N SER A 264 21.66 -4.15 -1.37
CA SER A 264 21.03 -5.33 -0.78
C SER A 264 20.70 -5.04 0.69
N LEU A 265 19.44 -5.26 1.07
CA LEU A 265 18.96 -4.99 2.44
C LEU A 265 19.44 -6.05 3.45
N ASP A 266 19.75 -7.26 2.98
CA ASP A 266 20.27 -8.37 3.76
C ASP A 266 21.81 -8.40 3.85
N GLY A 267 22.49 -7.43 3.22
CA GLY A 267 23.96 -7.35 3.19
C GLY A 267 24.62 -8.43 2.33
N GLY A 268 23.84 -9.13 1.52
CA GLY A 268 24.27 -10.10 0.53
C GLY A 268 24.79 -9.47 -0.77
N PRO A 269 25.10 -10.30 -1.79
CA PRO A 269 25.40 -9.81 -3.12
C PRO A 269 24.17 -9.15 -3.77
N VAL A 270 24.42 -8.25 -4.73
CA VAL A 270 23.35 -7.61 -5.51
C VAL A 270 22.53 -8.68 -6.24
N SER A 271 21.22 -8.62 -6.05
CA SER A 271 20.21 -9.55 -6.56
C SER A 271 19.00 -8.78 -7.13
N GLY A 272 17.99 -9.50 -7.61
CA GLY A 272 16.71 -8.91 -8.05
C GLY A 272 15.99 -8.10 -6.97
N GLU A 273 16.17 -8.50 -5.71
CA GLU A 273 15.60 -7.86 -4.51
C GLU A 273 16.42 -6.67 -4.01
N SER A 274 17.56 -6.38 -4.63
CA SER A 274 18.33 -5.18 -4.29
C SER A 274 17.58 -3.93 -4.72
N VAL A 275 17.69 -2.88 -3.92
CA VAL A 275 16.84 -1.69 -4.06
C VAL A 275 17.63 -0.46 -4.48
N PHE A 276 16.96 0.44 -5.21
CA PHE A 276 17.48 1.74 -5.59
C PHE A 276 16.38 2.82 -5.51
N PRO A 277 16.69 4.04 -5.01
CA PRO A 277 15.73 5.14 -4.97
C PRO A 277 15.64 5.85 -6.34
N VAL A 278 14.60 5.52 -7.11
CA VAL A 278 14.29 6.11 -8.42
C VAL A 278 13.53 7.42 -8.23
N LEU A 279 13.87 8.44 -9.03
CA LEU A 279 13.16 9.72 -9.07
C LEU A 279 11.69 9.54 -9.45
N LEU A 280 10.78 10.22 -8.74
CA LEU A 280 9.35 10.18 -9.05
C LEU A 280 9.05 10.63 -10.49
N ASP A 281 9.70 11.69 -10.96
CA ASP A 281 9.54 12.21 -12.33
C ASP A 281 10.05 11.24 -13.42
N MET A 282 10.89 10.28 -13.01
CA MET A 282 11.43 9.26 -13.92
C MET A 282 10.55 8.02 -13.98
N LEU A 283 9.53 7.90 -13.12
CA LEU A 283 8.50 6.86 -13.25
C LEU A 283 7.68 7.08 -14.53
N PRO A 284 6.93 6.06 -15.02
CA PRO A 284 6.21 6.13 -16.29
C PRO A 284 5.42 7.40 -16.45
#